data_AF-A0A2V9WHS2-F1
#
_entry.id   AF-A0A2V9WHS2-F1
#
_cell.length_a   1.000
_cell.length_b   1.000
_cell.length_c   1.000
_cell.angle_alpha   90.00
_cell.angle_beta   90.00
_cell.angle_gamma   90.00
#
_symmetry.space_group_name_H-M   'P 1'
#
loop_
_entity.id
_entity.type
_entity.pdbx_description
1 polymer ?
#
loop_
_entity_poly.entity_id
_entity_poly.type
_entity_poly.pdbx_seq_one_letter_code
_entity_poly.pdbx_strand_id
1 'polypeptide(L)'
;MPTDNDKQPLKITADDLARVVVPDVAAGPVGPAGTGSGGAKSYGTISEAADMAPAVAEQRGSIFLQGWFYLGAAGLLGAIVGWGLCERSFVDGAGHTWGNLMMLPAIVTFMCIGYGVAESAVERSVRKAILRGLLALPLGVVLGFIFDIVANLIYNIPLSVCAEAGVQSFRNPAVWIARGVGWAVFGAAGGTVYGIVGQSMKKAKYGVIGGLIGAGIGGMIFDPIIMAVHRASLSRAVGFALFGAATGAA
;
A
#
# COMPACT_ATOMS: atom_id res chain seq x y z
N MET A 1 11.84 -33.22 18.10
CA MET A 1 10.37 -33.01 18.12
C MET A 1 9.92 -32.80 16.69
N PRO A 2 9.17 -33.72 16.07
CA PRO A 2 8.64 -33.49 14.73
C PRO A 2 7.42 -32.57 14.80
N THR A 3 7.40 -31.58 13.92
CA THR A 3 6.30 -30.64 13.73
C THR A 3 5.28 -31.22 12.75
N ASP A 4 4.22 -31.84 13.27
CA ASP A 4 3.04 -32.19 12.49
C ASP A 4 2.25 -30.92 12.15
N ASN A 5 2.39 -30.44 10.92
CA ASN A 5 1.55 -29.38 10.37
C ASN A 5 1.02 -29.77 8.98
N ASP A 6 0.71 -31.06 8.81
CA ASP A 6 -0.09 -31.56 7.68
C ASP A 6 -1.58 -31.37 8.00
N LYS A 7 -2.05 -30.14 7.83
CA LYS A 7 -3.49 -29.88 7.75
C LYS A 7 -3.98 -30.42 6.41
N GLN A 8 -4.37 -31.70 6.41
CA GLN A 8 -5.02 -32.31 5.25
C GLN A 8 -6.25 -31.48 4.86
N PRO A 9 -6.45 -31.20 3.56
CA PRO A 9 -7.59 -30.44 3.09
C PRO A 9 -8.88 -31.17 3.48
N LEU A 10 -9.77 -30.50 4.21
CA LEU A 10 -11.09 -31.00 4.57
C LEU A 10 -11.85 -31.34 3.27
N LYS A 11 -11.89 -32.62 2.92
CA LYS A 11 -12.76 -33.16 1.87
C LYS A 11 -14.05 -33.58 2.53
N ILE A 12 -15.11 -32.82 2.27
CA ILE A 12 -16.47 -33.23 2.62
C ILE A 12 -16.83 -34.38 1.69
N THR A 13 -16.96 -35.58 2.25
CA THR A 13 -17.33 -36.78 1.51
C THR A 13 -18.85 -36.91 1.41
N ALA A 14 -19.33 -37.75 0.50
CA ALA A 14 -20.76 -38.07 0.41
C ALA A 14 -21.29 -38.69 1.72
N ASP A 15 -20.43 -39.41 2.44
CA ASP A 15 -20.76 -39.99 3.75
C ASP A 15 -20.95 -38.93 4.83
N ASP A 16 -20.23 -37.80 4.75
CA ASP A 16 -20.41 -36.68 5.68
C ASP A 16 -21.76 -35.99 5.45
N LEU A 17 -22.20 -35.90 4.19
CA LEU A 17 -23.53 -35.39 3.84
C LEU A 17 -24.64 -36.32 4.33
N ALA A 18 -24.43 -37.63 4.28
CA ALA A 18 -25.39 -38.61 4.77
C ALA A 18 -25.55 -38.59 6.31
N ARG A 19 -24.56 -38.05 7.04
CA ARG A 19 -24.59 -37.89 8.50
C ARG A 19 -25.27 -36.61 8.96
N VAL A 20 -25.58 -35.69 8.05
CA VAL A 20 -26.33 -34.48 8.39
C VAL A 20 -27.80 -34.87 8.58
N VAL A 21 -28.15 -35.15 9.84
CA VAL A 21 -29.54 -35.29 10.26
C VAL A 21 -30.15 -33.90 10.25
N VAL A 22 -30.80 -33.54 9.15
CA VAL A 22 -31.69 -32.39 9.12
C VAL A 22 -32.85 -32.73 10.06
N PRO A 23 -33.10 -31.96 11.13
CA PRO A 23 -34.25 -32.20 11.97
C PRO A 23 -35.49 -32.16 11.09
N ASP A 24 -36.21 -33.27 11.02
CA ASP A 24 -37.54 -33.33 10.43
C ASP A 24 -38.44 -32.47 11.33
N VAL A 25 -38.50 -31.17 11.02
CA VAL A 25 -39.50 -30.30 11.60
C VAL A 25 -40.80 -30.79 11.01
N ALA A 26 -41.47 -31.68 11.76
CA ALA A 26 -42.77 -32.23 11.41
C ALA A 26 -43.65 -31.09 10.91
N ALA A 27 -44.00 -31.14 9.63
CA ALA A 27 -45.00 -30.26 9.06
C ALA A 27 -46.27 -30.49 9.87
N GLY A 28 -46.58 -29.54 10.76
CA GLY A 28 -47.83 -29.54 11.50
C GLY A 28 -49.00 -29.65 10.52
N PRO A 29 -50.12 -30.26 10.93
CA PRO A 29 -51.25 -30.51 10.06
C PRO A 29 -51.68 -29.20 9.37
N VAL A 30 -51.66 -29.22 8.03
CA VAL A 30 -52.22 -28.15 7.22
C VAL A 30 -53.72 -28.15 7.49
N GLY A 31 -54.17 -27.19 8.31
CA GLY A 31 -55.59 -26.98 8.57
C GLY A 31 -56.33 -26.67 7.26
N PRO A 32 -57.62 -27.04 7.15
CA PRO A 32 -58.40 -26.79 5.94
C PRO A 32 -58.39 -25.30 5.59
N ALA A 33 -58.22 -25.01 4.30
CA ALA A 33 -58.19 -23.67 3.75
C ALA A 33 -59.47 -22.90 4.12
N GLY A 34 -59.39 -22.10 5.18
CA GLY A 34 -60.41 -21.15 5.53
C GLY A 34 -60.46 -20.07 4.45
N THR A 35 -61.57 -19.99 3.72
CA THR A 35 -61.97 -18.80 2.97
C THR A 35 -62.26 -17.67 3.95
N GLY A 36 -61.20 -17.05 4.44
CA GLY A 36 -61.21 -15.92 5.37
C GLY A 36 -60.57 -14.71 4.72
N SER A 37 -61.36 -13.66 4.57
CA SER A 37 -60.99 -12.34 4.06
C SER A 37 -59.78 -11.72 4.78
N GLY A 38 -58.82 -11.20 4.01
CA GLY A 38 -58.07 -9.98 4.37
C GLY A 38 -56.96 -10.07 5.42
N GLY A 39 -56.33 -11.22 5.66
CA GLY A 39 -55.16 -11.33 6.53
C GLY A 39 -53.85 -10.99 5.80
N ALA A 40 -53.21 -9.87 6.14
CA ALA A 40 -51.90 -9.52 5.62
C ALA A 40 -50.86 -10.62 5.92
N LYS A 41 -50.17 -11.10 4.89
CA LYS A 41 -49.07 -12.06 5.01
C LYS A 41 -47.90 -11.40 5.75
N SER A 42 -47.79 -11.64 7.05
CA SER A 42 -46.61 -11.28 7.84
C SER A 42 -45.50 -12.28 7.57
N TYR A 43 -44.58 -11.93 6.67
CA TYR A 43 -43.30 -12.63 6.55
C TYR A 43 -42.45 -12.25 7.76
N GLY A 44 -42.03 -13.25 8.55
CA GLY A 44 -41.10 -13.03 9.65
C GLY A 44 -39.86 -12.29 9.15
N THR A 45 -39.73 -11.03 9.53
CA THR A 45 -38.56 -10.22 9.22
C THR A 45 -37.39 -10.74 10.05
N ILE A 46 -36.30 -11.15 9.38
CA ILE A 46 -35.04 -11.62 9.99
C ILE A 46 -34.41 -10.55 10.93
N SER A 47 -34.97 -9.35 10.96
CA SER A 47 -34.58 -8.24 11.82
C SER A 47 -34.53 -8.59 13.32
N GLU A 48 -35.42 -9.43 13.85
CA GLU A 48 -35.43 -9.72 15.31
C GLU A 48 -34.31 -10.66 15.77
N ALA A 49 -33.75 -11.50 14.89
CA ALA A 49 -32.62 -12.35 15.24
C ALA A 49 -31.28 -11.58 15.28
N ALA A 50 -31.24 -10.36 14.71
CA ALA A 50 -30.07 -9.50 14.73
C ALA A 50 -29.93 -8.71 16.04
N ASP A 51 -31.02 -8.47 16.77
CA ASP A 51 -31.03 -7.69 18.02
C ASP A 51 -30.59 -8.50 19.26
N MET A 52 -30.42 -9.81 19.14
CA MET A 52 -29.88 -10.69 20.20
C MET A 52 -28.48 -11.24 19.88
N ALA A 53 -27.75 -10.64 18.93
CA ALA A 53 -26.33 -10.91 18.83
C ALA A 53 -25.65 -10.29 20.07
N PRO A 54 -24.99 -11.07 20.94
CA PRO A 54 -24.25 -10.50 22.06
C PRO A 54 -23.26 -9.49 21.49
N ALA A 55 -23.26 -8.27 22.04
CA ALA A 55 -22.29 -7.24 21.71
C ALA A 55 -20.90 -7.87 21.81
N VAL A 56 -20.34 -8.23 20.66
CA VAL A 56 -19.00 -8.80 20.57
C VAL A 56 -18.11 -7.70 21.09
N ALA A 57 -17.57 -7.89 22.30
CA ALA A 57 -16.68 -6.94 22.93
C ALA A 57 -15.67 -6.51 21.87
N GLU A 58 -15.65 -5.22 21.54
CA GLU A 58 -14.70 -4.66 20.59
C GLU A 58 -13.30 -5.01 21.08
N GLN A 59 -12.76 -6.10 20.55
CA GLN A 59 -11.40 -6.51 20.80
C GLN A 59 -10.57 -5.43 20.12
N ARG A 60 -10.09 -4.45 20.90
CA ARG A 60 -9.21 -3.39 20.43
C ARG A 60 -8.03 -4.04 19.73
N GLY A 61 -8.10 -4.13 18.40
CA GLY A 61 -7.04 -4.66 17.58
C GLY A 61 -5.79 -3.82 17.82
N SER A 62 -4.68 -4.48 18.17
CA SER A 62 -3.39 -3.80 18.34
C SER A 62 -3.07 -3.00 17.07
N ILE A 63 -2.71 -1.73 17.23
CA ILE A 63 -2.39 -0.82 16.10
C ILE A 63 -1.27 -1.42 15.23
N PHE A 64 -0.35 -2.16 15.84
CA PHE A 64 0.75 -2.85 15.16
C PHE A 64 0.30 -3.95 14.19
N LEU A 65 -0.93 -4.46 14.34
CA LEU A 65 -1.52 -5.48 13.46
C LEU A 65 -2.41 -4.88 12.37
N GLN A 66 -2.61 -3.56 12.36
CA GLN A 66 -3.38 -2.91 11.32
C GLN A 66 -2.60 -2.90 9.99
N GLY A 67 -3.31 -3.21 8.90
CA GLY A 67 -2.80 -3.23 7.52
C GLY A 67 -1.89 -2.06 7.18
N TRP A 68 -2.43 -0.85 7.35
CA TRP A 68 -1.77 0.40 7.01
C TRP A 68 -0.47 0.62 7.81
N PHE A 69 -0.39 0.15 9.06
CA PHE A 69 0.78 0.37 9.91
C PHE A 69 1.97 -0.48 9.45
N TYR A 70 1.79 -1.80 9.31
CA TYR A 70 2.91 -2.66 8.92
C TYR A 70 3.32 -2.44 7.46
N LEU A 71 2.37 -2.13 6.57
CA LEU A 71 2.69 -1.79 5.18
C LEU A 71 3.43 -0.45 5.10
N GLY A 72 2.97 0.58 5.83
CA GLY A 72 3.69 1.85 5.92
C GLY A 72 5.10 1.66 6.46
N ALA A 73 5.28 0.89 7.54
CA ALA A 73 6.60 0.58 8.09
C ALA A 73 7.49 -0.18 7.07
N ALA A 74 6.94 -1.18 6.37
CA ALA A 74 7.68 -1.94 5.37
C ALA A 74 8.13 -1.07 4.19
N GLY A 75 7.27 -0.17 3.71
CA GLY A 75 7.61 0.78 2.66
C GLY A 75 8.69 1.78 3.09
N LEU A 76 8.56 2.32 4.31
CA LEU A 76 9.56 3.21 4.90
C LEU A 76 10.93 2.52 4.96
N LEU A 77 10.99 1.31 5.50
CA LEU A 77 12.24 0.56 5.62
C LEU A 77 12.83 0.24 4.25
N GLY A 78 12.01 -0.19 3.29
CA GLY A 78 12.44 -0.45 1.93
C GLY A 78 13.02 0.81 1.26
N ALA A 79 12.36 1.97 1.42
CA ALA A 79 12.87 3.23 0.91
C ALA A 79 14.20 3.63 1.57
N ILE A 80 14.34 3.47 2.89
CA ILE A 80 15.60 3.75 3.60
C ILE A 80 16.73 2.82 3.14
N VAL A 81 16.45 1.55 2.86
CA VAL A 81 17.44 0.60 2.31
C VAL A 81 17.86 1.02 0.91
N GLY A 82 16.91 1.33 0.02
CA GLY A 82 17.22 1.81 -1.34
C GLY A 82 18.07 3.07 -1.32
N TRP A 83 17.74 4.01 -0.41
CA TRP A 83 18.49 5.23 -0.18
C TRP A 83 19.91 4.92 0.30
N GLY A 84 20.06 4.15 1.39
CA GLY A 84 21.34 3.87 2.02
C GLY A 84 22.34 3.17 1.09
N LEU A 85 21.86 2.32 0.18
CA LEU A 85 22.70 1.66 -0.82
C LEU A 85 23.24 2.63 -1.87
N CYS A 86 22.43 3.59 -2.31
CA CYS A 86 22.82 4.54 -3.35
C CYS A 86 23.56 5.76 -2.77
N GLU A 87 23.30 6.12 -1.51
CA GLU A 87 23.80 7.34 -0.88
C GLU A 87 25.31 7.45 -0.92
N ARG A 88 26.00 6.34 -0.66
CA ARG A 88 27.47 6.33 -0.59
C ARG A 88 28.14 6.78 -1.89
N SER A 89 27.50 6.54 -3.04
CA SER A 89 28.01 6.98 -4.32
C SER A 89 27.41 8.29 -4.79
N PHE A 90 26.33 8.76 -4.17
CA PHE A 90 25.59 9.94 -4.62
C PHE A 90 26.45 11.21 -4.48
N VAL A 91 26.49 12.02 -5.52
CA VAL A 91 27.19 13.30 -5.53
C VAL A 91 26.18 14.43 -5.75
N ASP A 92 26.17 15.42 -4.86
CA ASP A 92 25.33 16.60 -5.01
C ASP A 92 25.90 17.54 -6.11
N GLY A 93 25.04 18.13 -6.94
CA GLY A 93 25.43 19.07 -7.99
C GLY A 93 25.53 18.44 -9.39
N ALA A 94 26.49 18.90 -10.21
CA ALA A 94 26.62 18.52 -11.62
C ALA A 94 27.25 17.12 -11.86
N GLY A 95 27.55 16.37 -10.79
CA GLY A 95 28.14 15.04 -10.88
C GLY A 95 27.11 13.98 -11.28
N HIS A 96 27.50 13.07 -12.17
CA HIS A 96 26.72 11.88 -12.49
C HIS A 96 27.48 10.63 -12.05
N THR A 97 27.04 10.03 -10.95
CA THR A 97 27.52 8.72 -10.50
C THR A 97 26.43 7.67 -10.63
N TRP A 98 26.77 6.41 -10.39
CA TRP A 98 25.78 5.33 -10.34
C TRP A 98 24.71 5.60 -9.26
N GLY A 99 25.11 6.19 -8.12
CA GLY A 99 24.20 6.53 -7.03
C GLY A 99 23.16 7.57 -7.45
N ASN A 100 23.55 8.56 -8.27
CA ASN A 100 22.62 9.54 -8.84
C ASN A 100 21.61 8.87 -9.77
N LEU A 101 22.08 7.95 -10.62
CA LEU A 101 21.25 7.27 -11.62
C LEU A 101 20.27 6.26 -11.00
N MET A 102 20.72 5.50 -10.00
CA MET A 102 19.95 4.37 -9.47
C MET A 102 19.16 4.69 -8.21
N MET A 103 19.34 5.86 -7.59
CA MET A 103 18.63 6.25 -6.37
C MET A 103 17.12 6.01 -6.53
N LEU A 104 16.47 6.68 -7.47
CA LEU A 104 15.02 6.64 -7.62
C LEU A 104 14.48 5.24 -7.98
N PRO A 105 15.04 4.51 -8.97
CA PRO A 105 14.68 3.11 -9.21
C PRO A 105 14.88 2.21 -7.99
N ALA A 106 16.00 2.35 -7.26
CA ALA A 106 16.28 1.55 -6.08
C ALA A 106 15.24 1.79 -4.97
N ILE A 107 14.85 3.04 -4.72
CA ILE A 107 13.81 3.39 -3.74
C ILE A 107 12.50 2.66 -4.04
N VAL A 108 12.03 2.74 -5.30
CA VAL A 108 10.80 2.07 -5.75
C VAL A 108 10.93 0.55 -5.64
N THR A 109 12.05 -0.01 -6.09
CA THR A 109 12.31 -1.45 -5.99
C THR A 109 12.28 -1.95 -4.55
N PHE A 110 13.04 -1.34 -3.65
CA PHE A 110 13.15 -1.82 -2.28
C PHE A 110 11.89 -1.58 -1.45
N MET A 111 11.13 -0.51 -1.68
CA MET A 111 9.81 -0.37 -1.03
C MET A 111 8.84 -1.46 -1.48
N CYS A 112 8.80 -1.79 -2.78
CA CYS A 112 7.87 -2.78 -3.30
C CYS A 112 8.25 -4.20 -2.87
N ILE A 113 9.55 -4.48 -2.73
CA ILE A 113 10.04 -5.68 -2.03
C ILE A 113 9.53 -5.68 -0.58
N GLY A 114 9.66 -4.55 0.13
CA GLY A 114 9.14 -4.37 1.49
C GLY A 114 7.66 -4.73 1.60
N TYR A 115 6.80 -4.15 0.76
CA TYR A 115 5.37 -4.47 0.75
C TYR A 115 5.10 -5.93 0.43
N GLY A 116 5.74 -6.47 -0.61
CA GLY A 116 5.56 -7.85 -1.05
C GLY A 116 5.92 -8.85 0.05
N VAL A 117 7.02 -8.60 0.77
CA VAL A 117 7.47 -9.40 1.91
C VAL A 117 6.51 -9.27 3.09
N ALA A 118 6.12 -8.04 3.44
CA ALA A 118 5.25 -7.79 4.60
C ALA A 118 3.87 -8.42 4.43
N GLU A 119 3.22 -8.26 3.27
CA GLU A 119 1.95 -8.95 2.98
C GLU A 119 2.10 -10.47 3.02
N SER A 120 3.17 -10.99 2.43
CA SER A 120 3.38 -12.44 2.38
C SER A 120 3.69 -13.04 3.75
N ALA A 121 4.30 -12.26 4.64
CA ALA A 121 4.51 -12.63 6.03
C ALA A 121 3.17 -12.73 6.79
N VAL A 122 2.25 -11.79 6.56
CA VAL A 122 0.89 -11.84 7.12
C VAL A 122 0.12 -13.04 6.55
N GLU A 123 0.28 -13.35 5.26
CA GLU A 123 -0.26 -14.55 4.62
C GLU A 123 0.47 -15.84 5.05
N ARG A 124 1.52 -15.76 5.88
CA ARG A 124 2.36 -16.87 6.33
C ARG A 124 2.93 -17.71 5.17
N SER A 125 3.29 -17.06 4.06
CA SER A 125 3.75 -17.74 2.85
C SER A 125 5.11 -17.20 2.37
N VAL A 126 6.17 -17.92 2.73
CA VAL A 126 7.55 -17.61 2.29
C VAL A 126 7.67 -17.67 0.77
N ARG A 127 7.00 -18.63 0.13
CA ARG A 127 6.98 -18.76 -1.33
C ARG A 127 6.43 -17.49 -2.00
N LYS A 128 5.34 -16.93 -1.48
CA LYS A 128 4.78 -15.67 -1.99
C LYS A 128 5.70 -14.49 -1.73
N ALA A 129 6.38 -14.46 -0.58
CA ALA A 129 7.33 -13.41 -0.25
C ALA A 129 8.47 -13.35 -1.28
N ILE A 130 9.04 -14.51 -1.60
CA ILE A 130 10.11 -14.63 -2.59
C ILE A 130 9.60 -14.25 -3.98
N LEU A 131 8.44 -14.75 -4.41
CA LEU A 131 7.89 -14.45 -5.74
C LEU A 131 7.55 -12.97 -5.90
N ARG A 132 6.88 -12.35 -4.93
CA ARG A 132 6.56 -10.91 -4.96
C ARG A 132 7.82 -10.05 -4.90
N GLY A 133 8.80 -10.41 -4.07
CA GLY A 133 10.09 -9.72 -4.02
C GLY A 133 10.87 -9.81 -5.33
N LEU A 134 10.93 -11.00 -5.94
CA LEU A 134 11.59 -11.20 -7.23
C LEU A 134 10.88 -10.47 -8.38
N LEU A 135 9.55 -10.41 -8.38
CA LEU A 135 8.78 -9.63 -9.37
C LEU A 135 8.96 -8.12 -9.19
N ALA A 136 9.12 -7.64 -7.95
CA ALA A 136 9.34 -6.23 -7.65
C ALA A 136 10.72 -5.72 -8.13
N LEU A 137 11.74 -6.59 -8.23
CA LEU A 137 13.07 -6.20 -8.71
C LEU A 137 13.05 -5.61 -10.14
N PRO A 138 12.73 -6.38 -11.20
CA PRO A 138 12.75 -5.85 -12.56
C PRO A 138 11.69 -4.77 -12.76
N LEU A 139 10.51 -4.93 -12.15
CA LEU A 139 9.41 -3.99 -12.33
C LEU A 139 9.71 -2.63 -11.67
N GLY A 140 10.26 -2.64 -10.46
CA GLY A 140 10.66 -1.43 -9.75
C GLY A 140 11.79 -0.69 -10.46
N VAL A 141 12.76 -1.41 -11.03
CA VAL A 141 13.85 -0.78 -11.79
C VAL A 141 13.32 -0.13 -13.07
N VAL A 142 12.57 -0.89 -13.88
CA VAL A 142 12.07 -0.40 -15.18
C VAL A 142 11.07 0.74 -14.99
N LEU A 143 10.06 0.56 -14.14
CA LEU A 143 9.07 1.60 -13.90
C LEU A 143 9.68 2.78 -13.14
N GLY A 144 10.62 2.56 -12.23
CA GLY A 144 11.36 3.63 -11.56
C GLY A 144 12.03 4.59 -12.55
N PHE A 145 12.70 4.06 -13.58
CA PHE A 145 13.29 4.88 -14.64
C PHE A 145 12.26 5.62 -15.49
N ILE A 146 11.20 4.93 -15.90
CA ILE A 146 10.16 5.54 -16.74
C ILE A 146 9.51 6.72 -15.99
N PHE A 147 9.13 6.51 -14.73
CA PHE A 147 8.51 7.55 -13.92
C PHE A 147 9.49 8.65 -13.54
N ASP A 148 10.78 8.36 -13.36
CA ASP A 148 11.81 9.39 -13.16
C ASP A 148 11.89 10.34 -14.37
N ILE A 149 11.93 9.80 -15.59
CA ILE A 149 11.93 10.62 -16.81
C ILE A 149 10.68 11.51 -16.87
N VAL A 150 9.49 10.92 -16.64
CA VAL A 150 8.22 11.66 -16.65
C VAL A 150 8.17 12.73 -15.56
N ALA A 151 8.63 12.41 -14.35
CA ALA A 151 8.66 13.33 -13.23
C ALA A 151 9.60 14.51 -13.49
N ASN A 152 10.78 14.28 -14.08
CA ASN A 152 11.70 15.35 -14.44
C ASN A 152 11.11 16.27 -15.52
N LEU A 153 10.44 15.71 -16.54
CA LEU A 153 9.74 16.51 -17.55
C LEU A 153 8.69 17.41 -16.92
N ILE A 154 7.89 16.87 -16.00
CA ILE A 154 6.84 17.62 -15.32
C ILE A 154 7.42 18.64 -14.34
N TYR A 155 8.51 18.31 -13.64
CA TYR A 155 9.19 19.21 -12.70
C TYR A 155 9.78 20.45 -13.38
N ASN A 156 10.25 20.30 -14.62
CA ASN A 156 10.82 21.43 -15.38
C ASN A 156 9.78 22.51 -15.73
N ILE A 157 8.49 22.17 -15.83
CA ILE A 157 7.42 23.12 -16.17
C ILE A 157 7.20 24.16 -15.05
N PRO A 158 6.89 23.79 -13.78
CA PRO A 158 6.75 24.78 -12.71
C PRO A 158 8.08 25.48 -12.39
N LEU A 159 9.23 24.83 -12.64
CA LEU A 159 10.52 25.51 -12.54
C LEU A 159 10.70 26.63 -13.57
N SER A 160 10.26 26.43 -14.82
CA SER A 160 10.33 27.50 -15.84
C SER A 160 9.44 28.68 -15.46
N VAL A 161 8.27 28.41 -14.89
CA VAL A 161 7.37 29.46 -14.36
C VAL A 161 8.04 30.22 -13.21
N CYS A 162 8.69 29.51 -12.28
CA CYS A 162 9.44 30.15 -11.20
C CYS A 162 10.61 30.99 -11.74
N ALA A 163 11.25 30.52 -12.81
CA ALA A 163 12.33 31.24 -13.50
C ALA A 163 11.87 32.59 -14.05
N GLU A 164 10.77 32.57 -14.82
CA GLU A 164 10.19 33.77 -15.43
C GLU A 164 9.68 34.76 -14.39
N ALA A 165 9.20 34.27 -13.24
CA ALA A 165 8.79 35.11 -12.12
C ALA A 165 9.98 35.72 -11.33
N GLY A 166 11.24 35.39 -11.66
CA GLY A 166 12.43 35.82 -10.91
C GLY A 166 12.59 35.11 -9.56
N VAL A 167 11.88 33.99 -9.36
CA VAL A 167 11.78 33.25 -8.11
C VAL A 167 12.66 31.99 -8.16
N GLN A 168 13.97 32.17 -8.30
CA GLN A 168 14.91 31.05 -8.45
C GLN A 168 15.65 30.63 -7.18
N SER A 169 15.32 31.22 -6.03
CA SER A 169 16.00 30.88 -4.78
C SER A 169 15.40 29.61 -4.16
N PHE A 170 16.27 28.69 -3.74
CA PHE A 170 15.92 27.52 -2.92
C PHE A 170 15.25 27.88 -1.59
N ARG A 171 15.27 29.16 -1.20
CA ARG A 171 14.56 29.68 -0.02
C ARG A 171 13.10 30.07 -0.32
N ASN A 172 12.67 30.02 -1.58
CA ASN A 172 11.33 30.42 -1.95
C ASN A 172 10.35 29.23 -1.93
N PRO A 173 9.23 29.33 -1.20
CA PRO A 173 8.20 28.29 -1.15
C PRO A 173 7.64 27.86 -2.52
N ALA A 174 7.66 28.74 -3.53
CA ALA A 174 7.21 28.39 -4.88
C ALA A 174 8.05 27.26 -5.49
N VAL A 175 9.37 27.27 -5.26
CA VAL A 175 10.29 26.20 -5.71
C VAL A 175 10.01 24.89 -4.97
N TRP A 176 9.63 24.97 -3.70
CA TRP A 176 9.29 23.79 -2.89
C TRP A 176 8.00 23.13 -3.40
N ILE A 177 6.99 23.94 -3.73
CA ILE A 177 5.75 23.46 -4.34
C ILE A 177 6.03 22.85 -5.71
N ALA A 178 6.83 23.51 -6.55
CA ALA A 178 7.25 22.98 -7.84
C ALA A 178 7.91 21.60 -7.71
N ARG A 179 8.82 21.46 -6.73
CA ARG A 179 9.47 20.18 -6.38
C ARG A 179 8.44 19.16 -5.94
N GLY A 180 7.54 19.53 -5.04
CA GLY A 180 6.44 18.69 -4.59
C GLY A 180 5.61 18.12 -5.75
N VAL A 181 5.26 18.93 -6.75
CA VAL A 181 4.49 18.47 -7.91
C VAL A 181 5.25 17.42 -8.73
N GLY A 182 6.52 17.66 -9.04
CA GLY A 182 7.35 16.69 -9.76
C GLY A 182 7.48 15.36 -9.01
N TRP A 183 7.74 15.46 -7.70
CA TRP A 183 7.88 14.29 -6.83
C TRP A 183 6.56 13.55 -6.62
N ALA A 184 5.42 14.24 -6.56
CA ALA A 184 4.12 13.59 -6.51
C ALA A 184 3.95 12.65 -7.70
N VAL A 185 4.25 13.10 -8.92
CA VAL A 185 4.14 12.24 -10.12
C VAL A 185 5.06 11.04 -10.05
N PHE A 186 6.31 11.22 -9.59
CA PHE A 186 7.20 10.09 -9.34
C PHE A 186 6.60 9.10 -8.32
N GLY A 187 5.93 9.61 -7.28
CA GLY A 187 5.26 8.81 -6.26
C GLY A 187 4.24 7.81 -6.81
N ALA A 188 3.61 8.08 -7.95
CA ALA A 188 2.72 7.13 -8.61
C ALA A 188 3.43 5.82 -9.02
N ALA A 189 4.76 5.83 -9.20
CA ALA A 189 5.55 4.65 -9.54
C ALA A 189 5.44 3.57 -8.46
N GLY A 190 5.65 3.93 -7.20
CA GLY A 190 5.62 2.99 -6.06
C GLY A 190 4.28 2.29 -5.94
N GLY A 191 3.19 3.04 -6.03
CA GLY A 191 1.83 2.51 -6.03
C GLY A 191 1.52 1.60 -7.22
N THR A 192 1.96 1.99 -8.42
CA THR A 192 1.76 1.22 -9.64
C THR A 192 2.50 -0.12 -9.57
N VAL A 193 3.80 -0.10 -9.21
CA VAL A 193 4.61 -1.31 -9.06
C VAL A 193 4.01 -2.22 -7.99
N TYR A 194 3.66 -1.67 -6.83
CA TYR A 194 3.02 -2.42 -5.74
C TYR A 194 1.72 -3.09 -6.20
N GLY A 195 0.86 -2.36 -6.91
CA GLY A 195 -0.39 -2.88 -7.45
C GLY A 195 -0.22 -4.01 -8.47
N ILE A 196 0.76 -3.90 -9.36
CA ILE A 196 1.06 -4.94 -10.36
C ILE A 196 1.63 -6.19 -9.67
N VAL A 197 2.60 -6.04 -8.75
CA VAL A 197 3.18 -7.15 -7.98
C VAL A 197 2.11 -7.83 -7.12
N GLY A 198 1.22 -7.05 -6.51
CA GLY A 198 0.09 -7.53 -5.72
C GLY A 198 -1.10 -8.02 -6.56
N GLN A 199 -1.02 -7.96 -7.90
CA GLN A 199 -2.06 -8.32 -8.86
C GLN A 199 -3.44 -7.75 -8.50
N SER A 200 -3.47 -6.50 -8.05
CA SER A 200 -4.69 -5.86 -7.56
C SER A 200 -4.78 -4.41 -7.99
N MET A 201 -5.80 -4.10 -8.80
CA MET A 201 -6.10 -2.70 -9.15
C MET A 201 -6.51 -1.86 -7.94
N LYS A 202 -7.08 -2.49 -6.90
CA LYS A 202 -7.40 -1.77 -5.67
C LYS A 202 -6.12 -1.28 -5.00
N LYS A 203 -5.12 -2.17 -4.82
CA LYS A 203 -3.81 -1.81 -4.27
C LYS A 203 -3.08 -0.80 -5.16
N ALA A 204 -3.17 -0.94 -6.48
CA ALA A 204 -2.60 0.03 -7.40
C ALA A 204 -3.17 1.44 -7.18
N LYS A 205 -4.50 1.57 -7.12
CA LYS A 205 -5.16 2.87 -6.93
C LYS A 205 -4.79 3.52 -5.59
N TYR A 206 -4.92 2.78 -4.49
CA TYR A 206 -4.61 3.33 -3.17
C TYR A 206 -3.12 3.60 -3.01
N GLY A 207 -2.25 2.69 -3.45
CA GLY A 207 -0.81 2.90 -3.45
C GLY A 207 -0.41 4.11 -4.29
N VAL A 208 -1.04 4.35 -5.45
CA VAL A 208 -0.77 5.55 -6.26
C VAL A 208 -1.16 6.80 -5.49
N ILE A 209 -2.34 6.83 -4.87
CA ILE A 209 -2.78 7.97 -4.05
C ILE A 209 -1.80 8.22 -2.89
N GLY A 210 -1.44 7.17 -2.16
CA GLY A 210 -0.47 7.25 -1.06
C GLY A 210 0.90 7.72 -1.53
N GLY A 211 1.36 7.24 -2.69
CA GLY A 211 2.63 7.64 -3.30
C GLY A 211 2.64 9.08 -3.78
N LEU A 212 1.59 9.54 -4.46
CA LEU A 212 1.42 10.94 -4.87
C LEU A 212 1.52 11.87 -3.65
N ILE A 213 0.81 11.53 -2.57
CA ILE A 213 0.81 12.32 -1.34
C ILE A 213 2.16 12.27 -0.63
N GLY A 214 2.71 11.07 -0.41
CA GLY A 214 3.96 10.89 0.33
C GLY A 214 5.16 11.51 -0.35
N ALA A 215 5.32 11.26 -1.65
CA ALA A 215 6.40 11.84 -2.43
C ALA A 215 6.19 13.35 -2.65
N GLY A 216 4.95 13.79 -2.85
CA GLY A 216 4.63 15.22 -2.97
C GLY A 216 5.00 16.01 -1.71
N ILE A 217 4.57 15.54 -0.54
CA ILE A 217 4.95 16.13 0.75
C ILE A 217 6.47 16.02 0.96
N GLY A 218 7.07 14.86 0.70
CA GLY A 218 8.51 14.63 0.81
C GLY A 218 9.33 15.60 -0.04
N GLY A 219 8.86 15.90 -1.25
CA GLY A 219 9.45 16.91 -2.14
C GLY A 219 9.26 18.33 -1.61
N MET A 220 8.09 18.68 -1.08
CA MET A 220 7.85 20.02 -0.53
C MET A 220 8.70 20.33 0.70
N ILE A 221 8.90 19.37 1.60
CA ILE A 221 9.68 19.60 2.83
C ILE A 221 11.19 19.45 2.61
N PHE A 222 11.61 19.07 1.40
CA PHE A 222 12.99 18.78 1.07
C PHE A 222 13.93 19.95 1.37
N ASP A 223 13.65 21.12 0.77
CA ASP A 223 14.47 22.32 0.96
C ASP A 223 14.38 22.87 2.40
N PRO A 224 13.19 22.92 3.06
CA PRO A 224 13.09 23.23 4.49
C PRO A 224 14.00 22.41 5.40
N ILE A 225 14.08 21.08 5.20
CA ILE A 225 14.96 20.22 6.01
C ILE A 225 16.44 20.54 5.74
N ILE A 226 16.81 20.81 4.49
CA ILE A 226 18.19 21.22 4.16
C ILE A 226 18.55 22.53 4.86
N MET A 227 17.64 23.51 4.87
CA MET A 227 17.90 24.78 5.56
C MET A 227 18.02 24.60 7.08
N ALA A 228 17.26 23.68 7.67
CA ALA A 228 17.33 23.43 9.11
C ALA A 228 18.59 22.64 9.51
N VAL A 229 18.96 21.60 8.76
CA VAL A 229 19.99 20.62 9.15
C VAL A 229 21.30 20.78 8.40
N HIS A 230 21.33 21.56 7.31
CA HIS A 230 22.49 21.77 6.44
C HIS A 230 23.03 20.46 5.83
N ARG A 231 22.15 19.45 5.64
CA ARG A 231 22.50 18.13 5.08
C ARG A 231 21.46 17.66 4.07
N ALA A 232 21.82 17.64 2.79
CA ALA A 232 20.96 17.15 1.70
C ALA A 232 20.64 15.65 1.83
N SER A 233 21.60 14.87 2.32
CA SER A 233 21.44 13.43 2.53
C SER A 233 20.29 13.07 3.47
N LEU A 234 20.20 13.76 4.61
CA LEU A 234 19.14 13.54 5.60
C LEU A 234 17.78 13.96 5.04
N SER A 235 17.73 15.07 4.31
CA SER A 235 16.51 15.51 3.64
C SER A 235 15.99 14.47 2.64
N ARG A 236 16.88 13.90 1.80
CA ARG A 236 16.54 12.79 0.89
C ARG A 236 16.01 11.58 1.67
N ALA A 237 16.69 11.16 2.73
CA ALA A 237 16.25 10.04 3.57
C ALA A 237 14.84 10.25 4.13
N VAL A 238 14.53 11.44 4.65
CA VAL A 238 13.20 11.77 5.19
C VAL A 238 12.14 11.79 4.08
N GLY A 239 12.42 12.44 2.94
CA GLY A 239 11.51 12.48 1.80
C GLY A 239 11.18 11.07 1.27
N PHE A 240 12.19 10.21 1.14
CA PHE A 240 12.00 8.81 0.74
C PHE A 240 11.27 7.98 1.78
N ALA A 241 11.55 8.17 3.07
CA ALA A 241 10.82 7.52 4.15
C ALA A 241 9.33 7.86 4.13
N LEU A 242 8.98 9.14 3.92
CA LEU A 242 7.59 9.58 3.81
C LEU A 242 6.91 9.00 2.57
N PHE A 243 7.61 8.96 1.43
CA PHE A 243 7.12 8.32 0.22
C PHE A 243 6.79 6.84 0.47
N GLY A 244 7.72 6.07 1.02
CA GLY A 244 7.50 4.66 1.34
C GLY A 244 6.40 4.44 2.38
N ALA A 245 6.35 5.27 3.43
CA ALA A 245 5.35 5.16 4.48
C ALA A 245 3.92 5.43 3.96
N ALA A 246 3.73 6.54 3.25
CA ALA A 246 2.41 6.94 2.76
C ALA A 246 1.88 6.00 1.68
N THR A 247 2.76 5.51 0.79
CA THR A 247 2.38 4.53 -0.24
C THR A 247 1.88 3.21 0.37
N GLY A 248 2.48 2.76 1.48
CA GLY A 248 2.06 1.54 2.17
C GLY A 248 0.83 1.73 3.06
N ALA A 249 0.64 2.93 3.62
CA ALA A 249 -0.44 3.22 4.54
C ALA A 249 -1.81 3.46 3.86
N ALA A 250 -1.81 3.76 2.55
CA ALA A 250 -3.01 4.04 1.77
C ALA A 250 -3.74 2.77 1.32
#